data_AF-A0A8H6X6S1-F1
#
_entry.id   AF-A0A8H6X6S1-F1
#
_cell.length_a   1.000
_cell.length_b   1.000
_cell.length_c   1.000
_cell.angle_alpha   90.00
_cell.angle_beta   90.00
_cell.angle_gamma   90.00
#
_symmetry.space_group_name_H-M   'P 1'
#
loop_
_entity.id
_entity.type
_entity.pdbx_description
1 polymer ?
#
loop_
_entity_poly.entity_id
_entity_poly.type
_entity_poly.pdbx_seq_one_letter_code
_entity_poly.pdbx_strand_id
1 'polypeptide(L)'
;MYGALNAESQNYNIVAYFSKFGLENCNPGTRPWTEVGTLFASPMTNVWSGGLVFSYFSAQSQGHEFGMVTLSSDNTTVTTNADFANLVSQYDQVNFANINSPSQSCVAARTFGVCPSEGASLEASAMLPPTPNDQGCGCVASKLGCSFKLPTNGDYTAILGTLTGVVCGTTGMYGDEI
;
A
#
# COMPACT_ATOMS: atom_id res chain seq x y z
N MET A 1 11.54 10.66 15.13
CA MET A 1 11.12 9.96 13.89
C MET A 1 10.19 10.83 13.05
N TYR A 2 9.01 11.24 13.55
CA TYR A 2 8.05 12.03 12.76
C TYR A 2 8.54 13.40 12.27
N GLY A 3 9.46 14.07 12.98
CA GLY A 3 10.00 15.37 12.54
C GLY A 3 10.71 15.34 11.17
N ALA A 4 11.51 14.30 10.90
CA ALA A 4 12.19 14.16 9.61
C ALA A 4 11.18 13.89 8.48
N LEU A 5 10.26 12.95 8.71
CA LEU A 5 9.20 12.62 7.78
C LEU A 5 8.31 13.84 7.45
N ASN A 6 8.00 14.67 8.45
CA ASN A 6 7.26 15.91 8.27
C ASN A 6 8.04 16.92 7.41
N ALA A 7 9.34 17.07 7.65
CA ALA A 7 10.20 17.97 6.89
C ALA A 7 10.36 17.56 5.42
N GLU A 8 10.47 16.25 5.16
CA GLU A 8 10.57 15.69 3.81
C GLU A 8 9.26 15.85 3.01
N SER A 9 8.11 15.79 3.70
CA SER A 9 6.78 15.76 3.05
C SER A 9 6.06 17.11 3.03
N GLN A 10 6.59 18.15 3.69
CA GLN A 10 5.92 19.47 3.81
C GLN A 10 5.59 20.15 2.47
N ASN A 11 6.30 19.79 1.41
CA ASN A 11 6.15 20.37 0.07
C ASN A 11 5.38 19.44 -0.90
N TYR A 12 4.80 18.35 -0.41
CA TYR A 12 3.99 17.48 -1.25
C TYR A 12 2.78 18.25 -1.77
N ASN A 13 2.61 18.23 -3.09
CA ASN A 13 1.52 18.90 -3.80
C ASN A 13 0.26 18.03 -3.90
N ILE A 14 0.26 16.88 -3.23
CA ILE A 14 -0.85 15.92 -3.14
C ILE A 14 -1.15 15.63 -1.67
N VAL A 15 -2.39 15.24 -1.41
CA VAL A 15 -2.82 14.80 -0.09
C VAL A 15 -2.04 13.54 0.31
N ALA A 16 -1.36 13.60 1.44
CA ALA A 16 -0.64 12.48 2.02
C ALA A 16 -1.24 12.10 3.37
N TYR A 17 -1.30 10.81 3.66
CA TYR A 17 -1.79 10.24 4.91
C TYR A 17 -1.05 8.95 5.20
N PHE A 18 -1.08 8.50 6.45
CA PHE A 18 -0.50 7.20 6.79
C PHE A 18 -1.49 6.11 6.39
N SER A 19 -1.20 5.41 5.29
CA SER A 19 -2.03 4.29 4.84
C SER A 19 -2.10 3.16 5.87
N LYS A 20 -1.09 3.06 6.75
CA LYS A 20 -1.03 2.17 7.92
C LYS A 20 -0.18 2.82 9.02
N PHE A 21 -0.62 2.74 10.27
CA PHE A 21 0.20 2.99 11.47
C PHE A 21 -0.21 2.04 12.62
N GLY A 22 0.54 2.04 13.71
CA GLY A 22 0.33 1.09 14.82
C GLY A 22 1.38 -0.02 14.87
N LEU A 23 2.65 0.35 14.79
CA LEU A 23 3.75 -0.60 14.91
C LEU A 23 3.66 -1.35 16.24
N GLU A 24 3.81 -2.66 16.19
CA GLU A 24 3.90 -3.51 17.37
C GLU A 24 5.36 -3.60 17.81
N ASN A 25 5.95 -2.46 18.23
CA ASN A 25 7.28 -2.46 18.84
C ASN A 25 7.23 -2.81 20.34
N CYS A 26 6.03 -2.98 20.90
CA CYS A 26 5.81 -3.50 22.23
C CYS A 26 5.72 -5.03 22.15
N ASN A 27 6.85 -5.75 22.18
CA ASN A 27 6.84 -7.21 22.33
C ASN A 27 7.50 -7.61 23.66
N PRO A 28 6.79 -8.29 24.60
CA PRO A 28 5.36 -8.62 24.60
C PRO A 28 4.55 -7.48 25.23
N GLY A 29 3.77 -6.72 24.45
CA GLY A 29 3.03 -5.60 25.01
C GLY A 29 1.84 -5.13 24.17
N THR A 30 0.85 -4.60 24.87
CA THR A 30 -0.30 -3.88 24.32
C THR A 30 0.16 -2.58 23.67
N ARG A 31 -0.35 -2.26 22.48
CA ARG A 31 -0.04 -0.99 21.80
C ARG A 31 -0.63 0.19 22.57
N PRO A 32 0.17 1.21 22.92
CA PRO A 32 -0.31 2.38 23.66
C PRO A 32 -0.93 3.45 22.75
N TRP A 33 -0.69 3.38 21.43
CA TRP A 33 -1.23 4.27 20.41
C TRP A 33 -0.88 5.77 20.60
N THR A 34 0.23 6.08 21.27
CA THR A 34 0.64 7.48 21.53
C THR A 34 0.94 8.28 20.27
N GLU A 35 1.18 7.60 19.14
CA GLU A 35 1.31 8.24 17.84
C GLU A 35 0.00 8.87 17.33
N VAL A 36 -1.17 8.46 17.82
CA VAL A 36 -2.46 9.08 17.47
C VAL A 36 -2.45 10.55 17.89
N GLY A 37 -2.11 10.84 19.14
CA GLY A 37 -2.01 12.22 19.62
C GLY A 37 -0.99 13.05 18.84
N THR A 38 0.08 12.42 18.34
CA THR A 38 1.07 13.11 17.49
C THR A 38 0.52 13.38 16.08
N LEU A 39 -0.09 12.39 15.43
CA LEU A 39 -0.58 12.46 14.06
C LEU A 39 -1.69 13.50 13.89
N PHE A 40 -2.55 13.65 14.90
CA PHE A 40 -3.67 14.58 14.90
C PHE A 40 -3.38 15.90 15.64
N ALA A 41 -2.11 16.21 15.90
CA ALA A 41 -1.68 17.50 16.44
C ALA A 41 -0.72 18.25 15.51
N SER A 42 -0.61 19.56 15.69
CA SER A 42 0.45 20.35 15.04
C SER A 42 1.82 19.88 15.57
N PRO A 43 2.85 19.72 14.70
CA PRO A 43 2.91 20.15 13.31
C PRO A 43 2.46 19.09 12.28
N MET A 44 2.04 17.90 12.69
CA MET A 44 1.68 16.81 11.77
C MET A 44 0.45 17.15 10.92
N THR A 45 -0.58 17.75 11.53
CA THR A 45 -1.81 18.12 10.81
C THR A 45 -1.61 19.19 9.74
N ASN A 46 -0.46 19.87 9.71
CA ASN A 46 -0.14 20.83 8.65
C ASN A 46 0.32 20.14 7.36
N VAL A 47 0.69 18.85 7.42
CA VAL A 47 1.28 18.09 6.32
C VAL A 47 0.46 16.83 6.02
N TRP A 48 0.02 16.13 7.06
CA TRP A 48 -0.64 14.84 6.96
C TRP A 48 -2.15 14.96 7.17
N SER A 49 -2.90 14.28 6.32
CA SER A 49 -4.36 14.16 6.39
C SER A 49 -4.81 12.98 7.27
N GLY A 50 -4.08 12.73 8.37
CA GLY A 50 -4.33 11.62 9.30
C GLY A 50 -3.77 10.28 8.82
N GLY A 51 -4.46 9.19 9.17
CA GLY A 51 -4.01 7.84 8.86
C GLY A 51 -4.96 6.74 9.31
N LEU A 52 -4.64 5.51 8.91
CA LEU A 52 -5.41 4.30 9.20
C LEU A 52 -4.61 3.38 10.11
N VAL A 53 -5.21 2.94 11.21
CA VAL A 53 -4.60 1.92 12.09
C VAL A 53 -4.54 0.56 11.40
N PHE A 54 -3.53 -0.24 11.73
CA PHE A 54 -3.40 -1.61 11.27
C PHE A 54 -3.28 -2.57 12.48
N SER A 55 -4.16 -3.55 12.72
CA SER A 55 -5.36 -3.93 11.97
C SER A 55 -6.55 -4.23 12.87
N TYR A 56 -7.76 -4.17 12.30
CA TYR A 56 -8.98 -4.52 13.03
C TYR A 56 -9.05 -6.03 13.30
N PHE A 57 -9.03 -6.84 12.24
CA PHE A 57 -8.97 -8.30 12.33
C PHE A 57 -7.53 -8.80 12.46
N SER A 58 -7.41 -10.08 12.83
CA SER A 58 -6.12 -10.78 12.89
C SER A 58 -5.32 -10.58 11.61
N ALA A 59 -4.08 -10.14 11.77
CA ALA A 59 -3.13 -9.97 10.70
C ALA A 59 -1.74 -10.19 11.27
N GLN A 60 -0.97 -11.03 10.59
CA GLN A 60 0.39 -11.35 11.01
C GLN A 60 1.40 -10.79 10.02
N SER A 61 2.43 -10.17 10.56
CA SER A 61 3.56 -9.68 9.78
C SER A 61 4.82 -9.74 10.64
N GLN A 62 5.92 -10.24 10.09
CA GLN A 62 7.21 -10.30 10.79
C GLN A 62 7.16 -10.99 12.17
N GLY A 63 6.24 -11.95 12.38
CA GLY A 63 6.08 -12.67 13.65
C GLY A 63 5.25 -11.97 14.72
N HIS A 64 4.55 -10.88 14.36
CA HIS A 64 3.74 -10.05 15.23
C HIS A 64 2.24 -10.14 14.87
N GLU A 65 1.35 -10.01 15.86
CA GLU A 65 -0.11 -10.14 15.70
C GLU A 65 -0.80 -8.79 15.92
N PHE A 66 -1.31 -8.21 14.83
CA PHE A 66 -1.82 -6.83 14.83
C PHE A 66 -3.33 -6.71 15.08
N GLY A 67 -4.04 -7.84 15.16
CA GLY A 67 -5.50 -7.86 15.30
C GLY A 67 -5.98 -7.31 16.64
N MET A 68 -6.92 -6.36 16.58
CA MET A 68 -7.57 -5.79 17.77
C MET A 68 -8.87 -6.50 18.15
N VAL A 69 -9.41 -7.31 17.23
CA VAL A 69 -10.74 -7.91 17.34
C VAL A 69 -10.72 -9.37 16.93
N THR A 70 -11.39 -10.20 17.73
CA THR A 70 -11.68 -11.60 17.42
C THR A 70 -13.19 -11.80 17.22
N LEU A 71 -13.53 -12.72 16.32
CA LEU A 71 -14.91 -13.14 16.06
C LEU A 71 -15.14 -14.51 16.70
N SER A 72 -16.36 -14.75 17.21
CA SER A 72 -16.80 -16.08 17.60
C SER A 72 -16.83 -17.02 16.39
N SER A 73 -16.81 -18.34 16.64
CA SER A 73 -16.81 -19.35 15.58
C SER A 73 -18.03 -19.30 14.64
N ASP A 74 -19.14 -18.74 15.10
CA ASP A 74 -20.37 -18.53 14.33
C ASP A 74 -20.46 -17.11 13.72
N ASN A 75 -19.43 -16.27 13.90
CA ASN A 75 -19.35 -14.88 13.45
C ASN A 75 -20.44 -13.95 14.00
N THR A 76 -21.09 -14.29 15.12
CA THR A 76 -22.16 -13.46 15.70
C THR A 76 -21.68 -12.53 16.81
N THR A 77 -20.52 -12.83 17.42
CA THR A 77 -19.99 -12.10 18.57
C THR A 77 -18.62 -11.52 18.27
N VAL A 78 -18.42 -10.26 18.65
CA VAL A 78 -17.18 -9.49 18.48
C VAL A 78 -16.54 -9.29 19.85
N THR A 79 -15.27 -9.68 20.02
CA THR A 79 -14.49 -9.43 21.25
C THR A 79 -13.30 -8.53 20.94
N THR A 80 -13.19 -7.42 21.65
CA THR A 80 -12.09 -6.44 21.50
C THR A 80 -11.00 -6.70 22.54
N ASN A 81 -9.73 -6.52 22.18
CA ASN A 81 -8.61 -6.64 23.12
C ASN A 81 -8.17 -5.29 23.72
N ALA A 82 -7.08 -5.29 24.49
CA ALA A 82 -6.56 -4.09 25.14
C ALA A 82 -6.02 -3.03 24.15
N ASP A 83 -5.52 -3.45 22.97
CA ASP A 83 -5.09 -2.51 21.93
C ASP A 83 -6.28 -1.68 21.44
N PHE A 84 -7.44 -2.32 21.26
CA PHE A 84 -8.66 -1.62 20.87
C PHE A 84 -9.04 -0.57 21.91
N ALA A 85 -9.03 -0.94 23.20
CA ALA A 85 -9.38 -0.03 24.29
C ALA A 85 -8.41 1.16 24.37
N ASN A 86 -7.10 0.92 24.21
CA ASN A 86 -6.10 1.97 24.18
C ASN A 86 -6.28 2.91 22.97
N LEU A 87 -6.62 2.36 21.80
CA LEU A 87 -6.84 3.15 20.60
C LEU A 87 -8.04 4.09 20.78
N VAL A 88 -9.15 3.59 21.33
CA VAL A 88 -10.32 4.40 21.67
C VAL A 88 -9.92 5.54 22.61
N SER A 89 -9.19 5.22 23.69
CA SER A 89 -8.72 6.21 24.66
C SER A 89 -7.84 7.31 24.03
N GLN A 90 -6.99 6.96 23.06
CA GLN A 90 -6.18 7.95 22.36
C GLN A 90 -7.02 8.82 21.42
N TYR A 91 -7.99 8.25 20.70
CA TYR A 91 -8.89 9.04 19.85
C TYR A 91 -9.80 9.98 20.64
N ASP A 92 -10.26 9.57 21.82
CA ASP A 92 -11.07 10.42 22.71
C ASP A 92 -10.32 11.67 23.19
N GLN A 93 -8.98 11.65 23.14
CA GLN A 93 -8.12 12.78 23.49
C GLN A 93 -7.83 13.72 22.32
N VAL A 94 -8.20 13.33 21.09
CA VAL A 94 -7.95 14.14 19.90
C VAL A 94 -9.01 15.22 19.73
N ASN A 95 -8.56 16.48 19.57
CA ASN A 95 -9.44 17.58 19.20
C ASN A 95 -9.49 17.76 17.67
N PHE A 96 -10.59 17.34 17.06
CA PHE A 96 -10.81 17.46 15.62
C PHE A 96 -11.36 18.82 15.15
N ALA A 97 -11.42 19.85 16.01
CA ALA A 97 -12.03 21.14 15.67
C ALA A 97 -11.46 21.81 14.42
N ASN A 98 -10.19 21.55 14.08
CA ASN A 98 -9.50 22.17 12.96
C ASN A 98 -9.24 21.21 11.78
N ILE A 99 -9.85 20.02 11.75
CA ILE A 99 -9.58 19.02 10.70
C ILE A 99 -9.93 19.48 9.28
N ASN A 100 -10.82 20.47 9.15
CA ASN A 100 -11.22 21.06 7.86
C ASN A 100 -10.45 22.36 7.53
N SER A 101 -9.37 22.67 8.24
CA SER A 101 -8.56 23.87 8.05
C SER A 101 -7.14 23.53 7.60
N PRO A 102 -6.60 24.20 6.56
CA PRO A 102 -7.28 25.19 5.72
C PRO A 102 -8.35 24.52 4.82
N SER A 103 -9.37 25.30 4.45
CA SER A 103 -10.43 24.80 3.56
C SER A 103 -9.84 24.36 2.21
N GLN A 104 -10.48 23.38 1.55
CA GLN A 104 -10.05 22.92 0.22
C GLN A 104 -9.91 24.07 -0.79
N SER A 105 -10.77 25.09 -0.71
CA SER A 105 -10.71 26.28 -1.58
C SER A 105 -9.45 27.13 -1.41
N CYS A 106 -8.69 26.94 -0.33
CA CYS A 106 -7.42 27.63 -0.10
C CYS A 106 -6.23 26.93 -0.78
N VAL A 107 -6.42 25.76 -1.38
CA VAL A 107 -5.33 24.97 -1.98
C VAL A 107 -5.03 25.49 -3.39
N ALA A 108 -3.77 25.90 -3.61
CA ALA A 108 -3.30 26.34 -4.91
C ALA A 108 -3.34 25.20 -5.95
N ALA A 109 -3.34 25.55 -7.24
CA ALA A 109 -3.23 24.57 -8.31
C ALA A 109 -1.95 23.72 -8.16
N ARG A 110 -2.08 22.41 -8.36
CA ARG A 110 -0.96 21.47 -8.22
C ARG A 110 0.04 21.67 -9.34
N THR A 111 1.31 21.86 -9.00
CA THR A 111 2.43 21.86 -9.95
C THR A 111 3.26 20.62 -9.70
N PHE A 112 3.46 19.78 -10.72
CA PHE A 112 4.30 18.60 -10.63
C PHE A 112 5.71 18.93 -11.08
N GLY A 113 6.71 18.44 -10.33
CA GLY A 113 8.12 18.56 -10.72
C GLY A 113 8.49 17.64 -11.88
N VAL A 114 9.75 17.69 -12.28
CA VAL A 114 10.32 16.73 -13.24
C VAL A 114 10.47 15.38 -12.55
N CYS A 115 10.17 14.28 -13.25
CA CYS A 115 10.47 12.94 -12.76
C CYS A 115 11.97 12.81 -12.44
N PRO A 116 12.35 12.14 -11.34
CA PRO A 116 13.75 11.85 -11.08
C PRO A 116 14.36 11.06 -12.25
N SER A 117 15.64 11.31 -12.53
CA SER A 117 16.34 10.59 -13.60
C SER A 117 16.49 9.11 -13.25
N GLU A 118 16.27 8.26 -14.25
CA GLU A 118 16.50 6.82 -14.15
C GLU A 118 18.00 6.52 -13.95
N GLY A 119 18.31 5.48 -13.17
CA GLY A 119 19.66 4.99 -12.96
C GLY A 119 19.73 3.94 -11.85
N ALA A 120 20.94 3.55 -11.46
CA ALA A 120 21.19 2.42 -10.56
C ALA A 120 20.45 2.46 -9.20
N SER A 121 20.00 3.63 -8.75
CA SER A 121 19.24 3.81 -7.50
C SER A 121 17.72 3.97 -7.71
N LEU A 122 17.28 4.15 -8.95
CA LEU A 122 15.87 4.28 -9.33
C LEU A 122 15.67 3.83 -10.79
N GLU A 123 15.31 2.55 -10.95
CA GLU A 123 15.02 1.92 -12.24
C GLU A 123 13.53 2.15 -12.61
N ALA A 124 13.13 3.42 -12.75
CA ALA A 124 11.75 3.80 -13.07
C ALA A 124 11.70 4.81 -14.21
N SER A 125 11.21 4.37 -15.37
CA SER A 125 11.03 5.23 -16.54
C SER A 125 9.92 6.27 -16.33
N ALA A 126 10.12 7.48 -16.86
CA ALA A 126 9.08 8.50 -16.96
C ALA A 126 8.03 8.20 -18.04
N MET A 127 8.25 7.18 -18.89
CA MET A 127 7.30 6.74 -19.91
C MET A 127 6.44 5.60 -19.37
N LEU A 128 5.16 5.90 -19.13
CA LEU A 128 4.20 4.88 -18.72
C LEU A 128 3.90 3.90 -19.87
N PRO A 129 3.64 2.62 -19.57
CA PRO A 129 3.15 1.68 -20.57
C PRO A 129 1.81 2.16 -21.15
N PRO A 130 1.48 1.82 -22.41
CA PRO A 130 0.19 2.15 -22.98
C PRO A 130 -0.94 1.45 -22.21
N THR A 131 -2.15 2.01 -22.30
CA THR A 131 -3.36 1.35 -21.79
C THR A 131 -3.49 -0.05 -22.40
N PRO A 132 -3.75 -1.10 -21.58
CA PRO A 132 -3.98 -2.45 -22.10
C PRO A 132 -5.06 -2.46 -23.19
N ASN A 133 -4.78 -3.18 -24.29
CA ASN A 133 -5.67 -3.29 -25.44
C ASN A 133 -6.31 -4.68 -25.47
N ASP A 134 -7.49 -4.80 -24.85
CA ASP A 134 -8.21 -6.07 -24.74
C ASP A 134 -8.56 -6.68 -26.10
N GLN A 135 -8.89 -5.85 -27.10
CA GLN A 135 -9.18 -6.33 -28.46
C GLN A 135 -7.93 -6.92 -29.12
N GLY A 136 -6.78 -6.27 -28.96
CA GLY A 136 -5.49 -6.75 -29.44
C GLY A 136 -5.10 -8.07 -28.77
N CYS A 137 -5.20 -8.12 -27.44
CA CYS A 137 -4.96 -9.34 -26.65
C CYS A 137 -5.89 -10.48 -27.10
N GLY A 138 -7.18 -10.21 -27.29
CA GLY A 138 -8.15 -11.18 -27.79
C GLY A 138 -7.85 -11.67 -29.20
N CYS A 139 -7.41 -10.77 -30.10
CA CYS A 139 -6.98 -11.12 -31.45
C CYS A 139 -5.83 -12.14 -31.42
N VAL A 140 -4.76 -11.85 -30.67
CA VAL A 140 -3.61 -12.77 -30.54
C VAL A 140 -4.06 -14.10 -29.95
N ALA A 141 -4.79 -14.08 -28.83
CA ALA A 141 -5.28 -15.29 -28.18
C ALA A 141 -6.11 -16.18 -29.12
N SER A 142 -6.89 -15.59 -30.04
CA SER A 142 -7.71 -16.32 -31.02
C SER A 142 -6.91 -17.02 -32.13
N LYS A 143 -5.65 -16.62 -32.35
CA LYS A 143 -4.80 -17.13 -33.44
C LYS A 143 -3.75 -18.13 -32.98
N LEU A 144 -3.52 -18.27 -31.67
CA LEU A 144 -2.52 -19.19 -31.13
C LEU A 144 -3.01 -20.65 -31.24
N GLY A 145 -2.21 -21.51 -31.88
CA GLY A 145 -2.46 -22.95 -31.94
C GLY A 145 -2.19 -23.69 -30.62
N CYS A 146 -1.35 -23.10 -29.77
CA CYS A 146 -1.04 -23.58 -28.42
C CYS A 146 -1.31 -22.44 -27.43
N SER A 147 -2.11 -22.69 -26.40
CA SER A 147 -2.40 -21.72 -25.34
C SER A 147 -2.06 -22.31 -23.98
N PHE A 148 -1.41 -21.52 -23.13
CA PHE A 148 -1.23 -21.87 -21.73
C PHE A 148 -2.59 -21.80 -21.03
N LYS A 149 -3.01 -22.90 -20.43
CA LYS A 149 -4.24 -22.96 -19.63
C LYS A 149 -3.89 -22.75 -18.18
N LEU A 150 -4.47 -21.72 -17.57
CA LEU A 150 -4.33 -21.48 -16.14
C LEU A 150 -4.88 -22.71 -15.37
N PRO A 151 -4.13 -23.26 -14.40
CA PRO A 151 -4.64 -24.33 -13.56
C PRO A 151 -5.82 -23.84 -12.74
N THR A 152 -6.88 -24.66 -12.66
CA THR A 152 -8.15 -24.27 -12.02
C THR A 152 -8.01 -24.04 -10.50
N ASN A 153 -7.01 -24.66 -9.85
CA ASN A 153 -6.75 -24.58 -8.41
C ASN A 153 -5.24 -24.68 -8.09
N GLY A 154 -4.41 -23.85 -8.72
CA GLY A 154 -2.96 -23.91 -8.49
C GLY A 154 -2.28 -22.56 -8.67
N ASP A 155 -1.32 -22.28 -7.79
CA ASP A 155 -0.40 -21.17 -7.98
C ASP A 155 0.52 -21.47 -9.17
N TYR A 156 0.30 -20.75 -10.28
CA TYR A 156 1.10 -20.88 -11.49
C TYR A 156 2.27 -19.88 -11.52
N THR A 157 2.41 -19.00 -10.52
CA THR A 157 3.47 -17.99 -10.48
C THR A 157 4.85 -18.63 -10.45
N ALA A 158 4.98 -19.76 -9.76
CA ALA A 158 6.21 -20.54 -9.68
C ALA A 158 6.70 -21.07 -11.05
N ILE A 159 5.78 -21.37 -11.98
CA ILE A 159 6.13 -21.93 -13.30
C ILE A 159 6.14 -20.89 -14.41
N LEU A 160 5.45 -19.76 -14.24
CA LEU A 160 5.32 -18.74 -15.29
C LEU A 160 6.67 -18.16 -15.71
N GLY A 161 7.53 -17.87 -14.74
CA GLY A 161 8.88 -17.35 -15.00
C GLY A 161 9.73 -18.36 -15.77
N THR A 162 9.74 -19.63 -15.33
CA THR A 162 10.48 -20.71 -16.00
C THR A 162 9.98 -20.96 -17.42
N LEU A 163 8.66 -21.07 -17.61
CA LEU A 163 8.06 -21.30 -18.93
C LEU A 163 8.37 -20.16 -19.89
N THR A 164 8.23 -18.91 -19.43
CA THR A 164 8.58 -17.73 -20.23
C THR A 164 10.06 -17.74 -20.59
N GLY A 165 10.95 -18.06 -19.64
CA GLY A 165 12.39 -18.18 -19.88
C GLY A 165 12.75 -19.25 -20.91
N VAL A 166 12.11 -20.43 -20.84
CA VAL A 166 12.30 -21.51 -21.83
C VAL A 166 11.83 -21.09 -23.22
N VAL A 167 10.64 -20.51 -23.33
CA VAL A 167 10.12 -20.04 -24.62
C VAL A 167 11.04 -18.97 -25.21
N CYS A 168 11.37 -17.93 -24.44
CA CYS A 168 12.23 -16.84 -24.92
C CYS A 168 13.66 -17.31 -25.25
N GLY A 169 14.21 -18.24 -24.47
CA GLY A 169 15.53 -18.82 -24.71
C GLY A 169 15.57 -19.70 -25.95
N THR A 170 14.55 -20.52 -26.18
CA THR A 170 14.47 -21.38 -27.38
C THR A 170 14.18 -20.56 -28.64
N THR A 171 13.30 -19.56 -28.60
CA THR A 171 13.09 -18.66 -29.76
C THR A 171 14.32 -17.82 -30.08
N GLY A 172 15.11 -17.43 -29.08
CA GLY A 172 16.37 -16.71 -29.28
C GLY A 172 17.48 -17.53 -29.96
N MET A 173 17.40 -18.87 -29.89
CA MET A 173 18.35 -19.76 -30.57
C MET A 173 17.96 -20.09 -32.02
N TYR A 174 16.69 -19.92 -32.39
CA TYR A 174 16.19 -20.14 -33.76
C TYR A 174 15.97 -18.83 -34.53
N GLY A 175 16.32 -17.67 -33.95
CA GLY A 175 16.10 -16.34 -34.52
C GLY A 175 17.12 -15.87 -35.57
N ASP A 176 18.10 -16.70 -35.95
CA ASP A 176 19.09 -16.40 -37.00
C ASP A 176 18.74 -17.00 -38.38
N GLU A 177 17.54 -17.59 -38.56
CA GLU A 177 17.08 -18.04 -39.88
C GLU A 177 15.61 -17.70 -40.14
N ILE A 178 15.31 -16.40 -40.41
CA ILE A 178 14.41 -15.92 -41.48
C ILE A 178 14.89 -14.54 -41.94
#